data_AF-A0A2T4X3N6-F1
#
_entry.id   AF-A0A2T4X3N6-F1
#
_cell.length_a   1.000
_cell.length_b   1.000
_cell.length_c   1.000
_cell.angle_alpha   90.00
_cell.angle_beta   90.00
_cell.angle_gamma   90.00
#
_symmetry.space_group_name_H-M   'P 1'
#
loop_
_entity.id
_entity.type
_entity.pdbx_description
1 polymer ?
#
loop_
_entity_poly.entity_id
_entity_poly.type
_entity_poly.pdbx_seq_one_letter_code
_entity_poly.pdbx_strand_id
1 'polypeptide(L)'
;MKTTEPKKNQKTKFSKYQLIFLLSILFTLHINAKINIDLDTLNNRLSVEKYKLEKALFTQVEDLNTENLKINDFEVIELEEEVELGFDTSQHLPKNFNALKGKNDIDWNTIEVIELEEEVELGFDTSKHLPKNFNALKGKNDLDWSTIKLIEIEEEIEINFDVKTHLPANFNPYVGLVKNDVIITSIN
;
A
#
# COMPACT_ATOMS: atom_id res chain seq x y z
N MET A 1 -22.51 46.26 -30.95
CA MET A 1 -21.44 46.23 -31.97
C MET A 1 -20.26 45.49 -31.35
N LYS A 2 -20.05 44.20 -31.68
CA LYS A 2 -18.91 43.42 -31.16
C LYS A 2 -17.84 43.39 -32.25
N THR A 3 -16.68 43.96 -31.98
CA THR A 3 -15.50 43.97 -32.86
C THR A 3 -14.81 42.62 -32.77
N THR A 4 -14.72 41.91 -33.89
CA THR A 4 -13.92 40.68 -34.03
C THR A 4 -12.47 41.05 -34.37
N GLU A 5 -11.53 40.61 -33.54
CA GLU A 5 -10.09 40.72 -33.85
C GLU A 5 -9.67 39.74 -34.97
N PRO A 6 -8.71 40.11 -35.83
CA PRO A 6 -8.24 39.25 -36.92
C PRO A 6 -7.30 38.16 -36.38
N LYS A 7 -7.60 36.89 -36.71
CA LYS A 7 -6.75 35.74 -36.40
C LYS A 7 -5.36 35.89 -37.04
N LYS A 8 -4.30 35.84 -36.23
CA LYS A 8 -2.91 35.74 -36.68
C LYS A 8 -2.70 34.43 -37.44
N ASN A 9 -2.36 34.53 -38.73
CA ASN A 9 -1.97 33.39 -39.56
C ASN A 9 -0.60 32.87 -39.11
N GLN A 10 -0.60 31.68 -38.49
CA GLN A 10 0.62 30.94 -38.21
C GLN A 10 1.14 30.33 -39.52
N LYS A 11 2.30 30.78 -40.00
CA LYS A 11 3.02 30.10 -41.08
C LYS A 11 3.52 28.77 -40.52
N THR A 12 2.91 27.67 -40.92
CA THR A 12 3.29 26.31 -40.51
C THR A 12 4.69 26.00 -41.03
N LYS A 13 5.63 25.79 -40.11
CA LYS A 13 6.99 25.35 -40.43
C LYS A 13 6.92 23.85 -40.67
N PHE A 14 6.94 23.43 -41.94
CA PHE A 14 6.87 22.01 -42.29
C PHE A 14 8.10 21.28 -41.73
N SER A 15 7.87 20.15 -41.07
CA SER A 15 8.95 19.31 -40.57
C SER A 15 9.68 18.64 -41.74
N LYS A 16 10.98 18.33 -41.58
CA LYS A 16 11.78 17.66 -42.63
C LYS A 16 11.09 16.39 -43.14
N TYR A 17 10.42 15.65 -42.26
CA TYR A 17 9.67 14.44 -42.58
C TYR A 17 8.42 14.71 -43.44
N GLN A 18 7.70 15.81 -43.18
CA GLN A 18 6.55 16.21 -44.00
C GLN A 18 6.98 16.60 -45.42
N LEU A 19 8.13 17.26 -45.57
CA LEU A 19 8.69 17.61 -46.88
C LEU A 19 9.13 16.35 -47.65
N ILE A 20 9.76 15.38 -46.97
CA ILE A 20 10.18 14.10 -47.56
C ILE A 20 8.97 13.28 -48.01
N PHE A 21 7.91 13.22 -47.21
CA PHE A 21 6.65 12.56 -47.57
C PHE A 21 6.00 13.20 -48.79
N LEU A 22 5.97 14.54 -48.84
CA LEU A 22 5.47 15.29 -50.00
C LEU A 22 6.30 15.02 -51.27
N LEU A 23 7.62 14.95 -51.15
CA LEU A 23 8.51 14.65 -52.28
C LEU A 23 8.33 13.22 -52.80
N SER A 24 8.11 12.26 -51.90
CA SER A 24 7.76 10.87 -52.23
C SER A 24 6.45 10.79 -53.03
N ILE A 25 5.38 11.45 -52.54
CA ILE A 25 4.11 11.51 -53.26
C ILE A 25 4.29 12.17 -54.63
N LEU A 26 5.06 13.27 -54.70
CA LEU A 26 5.29 13.98 -55.95
C LEU A 26 6.03 13.12 -56.99
N PHE A 27 6.97 12.28 -56.56
CA PHE A 27 7.66 11.31 -57.41
C PHE A 27 6.70 10.23 -57.93
N THR A 28 5.79 9.72 -57.09
CA THR A 28 4.75 8.77 -57.52
C THR A 28 3.74 9.39 -58.50
N LEU A 29 3.43 10.68 -58.36
CA LEU A 29 2.51 11.39 -59.26
C LEU A 29 3.15 11.74 -60.62
N HIS A 30 4.45 12.10 -60.65
CA HIS A 30 5.13 12.51 -61.89
C HIS A 30 5.32 11.36 -62.89
N ILE A 31 5.37 10.11 -62.43
CA ILE A 31 5.57 8.95 -63.30
C ILE A 31 4.32 8.67 -64.19
N ASN A 32 3.14 9.17 -63.81
CA ASN A 32 1.92 9.04 -64.63
C ASN A 32 1.85 10.04 -65.80
N ALA A 33 2.75 11.04 -65.85
CA ALA A 33 2.80 11.99 -66.96
C ALA A 33 3.67 11.45 -68.10
N LYS A 34 3.03 10.72 -69.01
CA LYS A 34 3.50 10.39 -70.38
C LYS A 34 4.78 9.55 -70.46
N ILE A 35 4.68 8.26 -70.13
CA ILE A 35 5.66 7.29 -70.61
C ILE A 35 4.96 5.99 -71.04
N ASN A 36 5.08 5.62 -72.33
CA ASN A 36 4.69 4.30 -72.86
C ASN A 36 5.77 3.28 -72.46
N ILE A 37 5.87 3.01 -71.16
CA ILE A 37 6.72 1.96 -70.61
C ILE A 37 5.80 0.89 -70.07
N ASP A 38 6.09 -0.35 -70.47
CA ASP A 38 5.38 -1.54 -70.01
C ASP A 38 5.34 -1.63 -68.47
N LEU A 39 4.19 -2.07 -67.94
CA LEU A 39 3.86 -2.04 -66.51
C LEU A 39 4.87 -2.84 -65.67
N ASP A 40 5.37 -3.96 -66.20
CA ASP A 40 6.35 -4.79 -65.50
C ASP A 40 7.72 -4.10 -65.41
N THR A 41 8.12 -3.40 -66.47
CA THR A 41 9.34 -2.59 -66.47
C THR A 41 9.24 -1.42 -65.47
N LEU A 42 8.05 -0.83 -65.34
CA LEU A 42 7.80 0.27 -64.40
C LEU A 42 7.81 -0.21 -62.95
N ASN A 43 7.17 -1.35 -62.66
CA ASN A 43 7.14 -1.97 -61.34
C ASN A 43 8.53 -2.40 -60.88
N ASN A 44 9.36 -2.93 -61.80
CA ASN A 44 10.73 -3.29 -61.49
C ASN A 44 11.56 -2.04 -61.16
N ARG A 45 11.48 -0.98 -61.98
CA ARG A 45 12.18 0.30 -61.72
C ARG A 45 11.74 0.94 -60.40
N LEU A 46 10.45 0.93 -60.09
CA LEU A 46 9.92 1.44 -58.83
C LEU A 46 10.43 0.64 -57.64
N SER A 47 10.47 -0.69 -57.75
CA SER A 47 10.99 -1.57 -56.71
C SER A 47 12.48 -1.35 -56.46
N VAL A 48 13.26 -1.14 -57.52
CA VAL A 48 14.70 -0.86 -57.44
C VAL A 48 14.96 0.51 -56.79
N GLU A 49 14.24 1.56 -57.19
CA GLU A 49 14.40 2.90 -56.59
C GLU A 49 13.90 2.94 -55.15
N LYS A 50 12.80 2.24 -54.83
CA LYS A 50 12.33 2.06 -53.45
C LYS A 50 13.41 1.37 -52.61
N TYR A 51 13.99 0.28 -53.09
CA TYR A 51 15.07 -0.43 -52.39
C TYR A 51 16.32 0.45 -52.20
N LYS A 52 16.71 1.24 -53.20
CA LYS A 52 17.82 2.19 -53.07
C LYS A 52 17.54 3.25 -52.01
N LEU A 53 16.30 3.76 -51.96
CA LEU A 53 15.88 4.76 -50.99
C LEU A 53 15.81 4.18 -49.58
N GLU A 54 15.22 3.00 -49.41
CA GLU A 54 15.23 2.25 -48.16
C GLU A 54 16.67 2.03 -47.70
N LYS A 55 17.55 1.55 -48.57
CA LYS A 55 18.96 1.37 -48.25
C LYS A 55 19.59 2.70 -47.84
N ALA A 56 19.38 3.80 -48.56
CA ALA A 56 19.94 5.11 -48.20
C ALA A 56 19.40 5.67 -46.87
N LEU A 57 18.13 5.42 -46.55
CA LEU A 57 17.49 5.84 -45.29
C LEU A 57 17.97 5.01 -44.10
N PHE A 58 18.14 3.70 -44.29
CA PHE A 58 18.44 2.76 -43.21
C PHE A 58 19.93 2.40 -43.08
N THR A 59 20.79 2.72 -44.06
CA THR A 59 22.26 2.56 -43.90
C THR A 59 22.88 3.65 -43.05
N GLN A 60 22.24 4.82 -42.91
CA GLN A 60 22.69 5.86 -41.95
C GLN A 60 22.36 5.51 -40.48
N VAL A 61 21.74 4.36 -40.22
CA VAL A 61 21.47 3.88 -38.85
C VAL A 61 22.73 3.31 -38.20
N GLU A 62 23.77 2.97 -38.97
CA GLU A 62 25.05 2.47 -38.42
C GLU A 62 25.87 3.58 -37.71
N ASP A 63 25.56 4.87 -37.97
CA ASP A 63 26.15 6.04 -37.32
C ASP A 63 25.18 6.73 -36.33
N LEU A 64 24.07 6.09 -35.97
CA LEU A 64 23.47 6.42 -34.70
C LEU A 64 24.42 5.88 -33.65
N ASN A 65 25.21 6.77 -33.05
CA ASN A 65 25.82 6.55 -31.74
C ASN A 65 24.79 5.77 -30.92
N THR A 66 25.00 4.46 -30.84
CA THR A 66 24.31 3.65 -29.87
C THR A 66 25.01 4.06 -28.59
N GLU A 67 24.66 5.24 -28.08
CA GLU A 67 24.89 5.57 -26.69
C GLU A 67 24.46 4.31 -25.96
N ASN A 68 25.39 3.70 -25.23
CA ASN A 68 25.07 2.57 -24.39
C ASN A 68 24.05 3.07 -23.38
N LEU A 69 22.77 3.01 -23.74
CA LEU A 69 21.65 3.41 -22.91
C LEU A 69 21.74 2.50 -21.70
N LYS A 70 22.16 3.08 -20.58
CA LYS A 70 22.25 2.34 -19.34
C LYS A 70 20.82 2.08 -18.91
N ILE A 71 20.59 0.95 -18.25
CA ILE A 71 19.28 0.63 -17.68
C ILE A 71 18.77 1.77 -16.76
N ASN A 72 19.69 2.53 -16.16
CA ASN A 72 19.41 3.69 -15.33
C ASN A 72 18.90 4.93 -16.09
N ASP A 73 18.97 4.93 -17.43
CA ASP A 73 18.46 6.03 -18.26
C ASP A 73 16.94 5.90 -18.51
N PHE A 74 16.34 4.80 -18.04
CA PHE A 74 14.89 4.55 -18.10
C PHE A 74 14.24 4.82 -16.73
N GLU A 75 13.19 5.63 -16.72
CA GLU A 75 12.33 5.82 -15.55
C GLU A 75 11.20 4.79 -15.59
N VAL A 76 11.15 3.89 -14.60
CA VAL A 76 10.05 2.94 -14.43
C VAL A 76 8.92 3.67 -13.72
N ILE A 77 7.81 3.88 -14.42
CA ILE A 77 6.57 4.42 -13.85
C ILE A 77 5.60 3.29 -13.57
N GLU A 78 5.11 3.21 -12.33
CA GLU A 78 4.01 2.30 -11.96
C GLU A 78 2.69 3.02 -12.28
N LEU A 79 1.94 2.46 -13.22
CA LEU A 79 0.62 2.96 -13.56
C LEU A 79 -0.38 2.21 -12.68
N GLU A 80 -1.01 2.92 -11.74
CA GLU A 80 -2.17 2.41 -11.02
C GLU A 80 -3.36 2.36 -11.99
N GLU A 81 -3.52 1.24 -12.68
CA GLU A 81 -4.72 0.96 -13.48
C GLU A 81 -5.79 0.35 -12.57
N GLU A 82 -6.93 1.03 -12.45
CA GLU A 82 -8.12 0.49 -11.80
C GLU A 82 -8.71 -0.60 -12.70
N VAL A 83 -8.41 -1.87 -12.39
CA VAL A 83 -8.93 -3.01 -13.14
C VAL A 83 -10.35 -3.31 -12.67
N GLU A 84 -11.34 -2.80 -13.39
CA GLU A 84 -12.73 -3.19 -13.21
C GLU A 84 -12.97 -4.57 -13.84
N LEU A 85 -13.00 -5.62 -13.02
CA LEU A 85 -13.11 -7.02 -13.47
C LEU A 85 -14.45 -7.37 -14.12
N GLY A 86 -15.42 -6.44 -14.16
CA GLY A 86 -16.76 -6.66 -14.71
C GLY A 86 -17.52 -7.83 -14.07
N PHE A 87 -17.10 -8.25 -12.87
CA PHE A 87 -17.58 -9.46 -12.21
C PHE A 87 -18.48 -9.09 -11.03
N ASP A 88 -19.79 -9.16 -11.25
CA ASP A 88 -20.77 -9.03 -10.18
C ASP A 88 -20.94 -10.37 -9.44
N THR A 89 -20.27 -10.49 -8.29
CA THR A 89 -20.34 -11.67 -7.42
C THR A 89 -21.79 -12.03 -7.03
N SER A 90 -22.71 -11.06 -6.99
CA SER A 90 -24.09 -11.30 -6.57
C SER A 90 -24.87 -12.18 -7.55
N GLN A 91 -24.52 -12.17 -8.84
CA GLN A 91 -25.14 -13.01 -9.87
C GLN A 91 -24.80 -14.50 -9.72
N HIS A 92 -23.74 -14.81 -8.98
CA HIS A 92 -23.22 -16.17 -8.84
C HIS A 92 -23.51 -16.79 -7.47
N LEU A 93 -24.10 -16.01 -6.56
CA LEU A 93 -24.47 -16.49 -5.23
C LEU A 93 -25.86 -17.15 -5.27
N PRO A 94 -26.07 -18.26 -4.54
CA PRO A 94 -27.38 -18.89 -4.41
C PRO A 94 -28.44 -17.91 -3.91
N LYS A 95 -29.71 -18.15 -4.30
CA LYS A 95 -30.84 -17.37 -3.79
C LYS A 95 -30.88 -17.45 -2.26
N ASN A 96 -30.92 -16.28 -1.61
CA ASN A 96 -30.86 -16.11 -0.15
C ASN A 96 -29.52 -16.50 0.50
N PHE A 97 -28.42 -16.49 -0.25
CA PHE A 97 -27.09 -16.61 0.34
C PHE A 97 -26.86 -15.48 1.35
N ASN A 98 -26.43 -15.86 2.54
CA ASN A 98 -26.06 -14.93 3.60
C ASN A 98 -24.77 -15.43 4.24
N ALA A 99 -23.68 -14.71 4.00
CA ALA A 99 -22.35 -15.05 4.53
C ALA A 99 -22.28 -15.02 6.07
N LEU A 100 -23.24 -14.39 6.73
CA LEU A 100 -23.32 -14.27 8.18
C LEU A 100 -24.29 -15.27 8.82
N LYS A 101 -25.01 -16.06 8.02
CA LYS A 101 -25.89 -17.11 8.55
C LYS A 101 -25.05 -18.12 9.33
N GLY A 102 -25.45 -18.46 10.55
CA GLY A 102 -24.69 -19.41 11.39
C GLY A 102 -23.64 -18.76 12.30
N LYS A 103 -23.25 -17.49 12.08
CA LYS A 103 -22.12 -16.87 12.80
C LYS A 103 -22.31 -16.86 14.33
N ASN A 104 -23.55 -16.73 14.79
CA ASN A 104 -23.91 -16.65 16.21
C ASN A 104 -24.89 -17.75 16.62
N ASP A 105 -25.03 -18.82 15.82
CA ASP A 105 -26.02 -19.88 16.05
C ASP A 105 -25.50 -20.92 17.07
N ILE A 106 -24.25 -20.77 17.51
CA ILE A 106 -23.64 -21.63 18.53
C ILE A 106 -24.08 -21.16 19.92
N ASP A 107 -24.83 -22.01 20.62
CA ASP A 107 -25.14 -21.84 22.03
C ASP A 107 -24.05 -22.48 22.89
N TRP A 108 -23.17 -21.65 23.44
CA TRP A 108 -22.09 -22.07 24.33
C TRP A 108 -22.58 -22.80 25.59
N ASN A 109 -23.84 -22.60 26.01
CA ASN A 109 -24.39 -23.30 27.16
C ASN A 109 -24.72 -24.77 26.86
N THR A 110 -24.74 -25.17 25.59
CA THR A 110 -24.99 -26.55 25.16
C THR A 110 -23.71 -27.34 24.88
N ILE A 111 -22.55 -26.67 24.92
CA ILE A 111 -21.26 -27.28 24.64
C ILE A 111 -20.60 -27.66 25.96
N GLU A 112 -20.38 -28.96 26.17
CA GLU A 112 -19.58 -29.46 27.27
C GLU A 112 -18.09 -29.45 26.86
N VAL A 113 -17.28 -28.65 27.55
CA VAL A 113 -15.83 -28.64 27.38
C VAL A 113 -15.24 -29.70 28.29
N ILE A 114 -14.71 -30.77 27.69
CA ILE A 114 -13.98 -31.82 28.40
C ILE A 114 -12.48 -31.57 28.30
N GLU A 115 -11.81 -31.48 29.44
CA GLU A 115 -10.34 -31.47 29.51
C GLU A 115 -9.86 -32.91 29.58
N LEU A 116 -9.15 -33.36 28.54
CA LEU A 116 -8.54 -34.67 28.50
C LEU A 116 -7.13 -34.55 29.07
N GLU A 117 -6.91 -35.06 30.28
CA GLU A 117 -5.56 -35.23 30.81
C GLU A 117 -4.87 -36.36 30.03
N GLU A 118 -3.99 -36.00 29.09
CA GLU A 118 -3.10 -36.96 28.45
C GLU A 118 -1.87 -37.19 29.36
N GLU A 119 -1.71 -38.41 29.84
CA GLU A 119 -0.45 -38.85 30.44
C GLU A 119 0.64 -38.87 29.36
N VAL A 120 1.54 -37.89 29.40
CA VAL A 120 2.69 -37.83 28.51
C VAL A 120 3.76 -38.78 29.02
N GLU A 121 3.82 -40.00 28.47
CA GLU A 121 4.98 -40.86 28.65
C GLU A 121 6.17 -40.32 27.85
N LEU A 122 7.21 -39.90 28.56
CA LEU A 122 8.41 -39.30 27.95
C LEU A 122 9.22 -40.27 27.08
N GLY A 123 8.92 -41.58 27.13
CA GLY A 123 9.62 -42.60 26.35
C GLY A 123 11.07 -42.86 26.79
N PHE A 124 11.53 -42.25 27.88
CA PHE A 124 12.82 -42.49 28.50
C PHE A 124 12.77 -42.37 30.02
N ASP A 125 13.73 -43.02 30.67
CA ASP A 125 13.91 -42.96 32.11
C ASP A 125 14.58 -41.64 32.51
N THR A 126 13.79 -40.75 33.11
CA THR A 126 14.25 -39.43 33.55
C THR A 126 15.31 -39.53 34.65
N SER A 127 15.33 -40.61 35.44
CA SER A 127 16.32 -40.78 36.51
C SER A 127 17.76 -40.89 35.99
N LYS A 128 17.94 -41.36 34.75
CA LYS A 128 19.25 -41.45 34.08
C LYS A 128 19.80 -40.09 33.63
N HIS A 129 18.94 -39.07 33.58
CA HIS A 129 19.25 -37.75 33.06
C HIS A 129 19.31 -36.69 34.17
N LEU A 130 18.87 -37.05 35.38
CA LEU A 130 18.92 -36.19 36.54
C LEU A 130 20.25 -36.38 37.30
N PRO A 131 20.81 -35.31 37.88
CA PRO A 131 22.00 -35.41 38.71
C PRO A 131 21.84 -36.39 39.87
N LYS A 132 22.95 -36.97 40.34
CA LYS A 132 22.95 -37.82 41.54
C LYS A 132 22.42 -37.04 42.74
N ASN A 133 21.43 -37.61 43.43
CA ASN A 133 20.71 -36.98 44.55
C ASN A 133 19.86 -35.76 44.17
N PHE A 134 19.44 -35.63 42.91
CA PHE A 134 18.48 -34.61 42.51
C PHE A 134 17.17 -34.78 43.29
N ASN A 135 16.69 -33.68 43.87
CA ASN A 135 15.42 -33.60 44.58
C ASN A 135 14.74 -32.30 44.17
N ALA A 136 13.68 -32.40 43.36
CA ALA A 136 12.91 -31.26 42.89
C ALA A 136 12.25 -30.43 44.01
N LEU A 137 12.12 -31.02 45.20
CA LEU A 137 11.51 -30.38 46.37
C LEU A 137 12.55 -29.80 47.33
N LYS A 138 13.85 -29.98 47.07
CA LYS A 138 14.90 -29.36 47.88
C LYS A 138 14.79 -27.84 47.77
N GLY A 139 14.72 -27.13 48.89
CA GLY A 139 14.51 -25.68 48.89
C GLY A 139 13.04 -25.25 49.04
N LYS A 140 12.06 -26.14 48.82
CA LYS A 140 10.62 -25.76 48.79
C LYS A 140 10.14 -25.12 50.11
N ASN A 141 10.72 -25.56 51.24
CA ASN A 141 10.37 -25.07 52.58
C ASN A 141 11.59 -24.49 53.31
N ASP A 142 12.70 -24.21 52.61
CA ASP A 142 13.94 -23.74 53.23
C ASP A 142 13.88 -22.24 53.55
N LEU A 143 12.82 -21.55 53.10
CA LEU A 143 12.62 -20.14 53.33
C LEU A 143 11.90 -19.90 54.66
N ASP A 144 12.65 -19.43 55.66
CA ASP A 144 12.07 -18.97 56.92
C ASP A 144 11.67 -17.49 56.80
N TRP A 145 10.38 -17.24 56.57
CA TRP A 145 9.81 -15.90 56.49
C TRP A 145 10.03 -15.04 57.74
N SER A 146 10.28 -15.66 58.91
CA SER A 146 10.59 -14.91 60.13
C SER A 146 11.99 -14.30 60.14
N THR A 147 12.88 -14.76 59.25
CA THR A 147 14.25 -14.25 59.10
C THR A 147 14.39 -13.18 58.02
N ILE A 148 13.38 -13.02 57.17
CA ILE A 148 13.39 -12.08 56.05
C ILE A 148 12.94 -10.72 56.55
N LYS A 149 13.86 -9.75 56.55
CA LYS A 149 13.53 -8.35 56.85
C LYS A 149 12.91 -7.70 55.61
N LEU A 150 11.62 -7.38 55.67
CA LEU A 150 10.98 -6.50 54.69
C LEU A 150 11.51 -5.07 54.89
N ILE A 151 11.90 -4.43 53.81
CA ILE A 151 12.30 -3.02 53.80
C ILE A 151 11.23 -2.29 53.02
N GLU A 152 10.45 -1.46 53.70
CA GLU A 152 9.54 -0.53 53.04
C GLU A 152 10.38 0.60 52.45
N ILE A 153 10.26 0.78 51.14
CA ILE A 153 10.90 1.89 50.44
C ILE A 153 9.80 2.93 50.25
N GLU A 154 9.80 3.94 51.10
CA GLU A 154 8.97 5.13 50.89
C GLU A 154 9.65 5.98 49.82
N GLU A 155 9.04 6.03 48.63
CA GLU A 155 9.44 6.95 47.57
C GLU A 155 8.59 8.22 47.71
N GLU A 156 9.23 9.35 48.03
CA GLU A 156 8.59 10.65 47.94
C GLU A 156 8.39 10.98 46.45
N ILE A 157 7.18 10.76 45.95
CA ILE A 157 6.82 11.15 44.58
C ILE A 157 6.48 12.64 44.59
N GLU A 158 7.38 13.46 44.02
CA GLU A 158 7.06 14.86 43.72
C GLU A 158 6.10 14.91 42.53
N ILE A 159 4.81 14.88 42.83
CA ILE A 159 3.78 15.06 41.83
C ILE A 159 3.71 16.57 41.52
N ASN A 160 4.40 17.00 40.45
CA ASN A 160 4.35 18.36 39.89
C ASN A 160 2.99 18.67 39.23
N PHE A 161 1.89 18.36 39.92
CA PHE A 161 0.52 18.52 39.44
C PHE A 161 -0.10 19.77 40.04
N ASP A 162 -0.15 20.85 39.24
CA ASP A 162 -0.92 22.04 39.60
C ASP A 162 -2.39 21.83 39.25
N VAL A 163 -3.20 21.56 40.27
CA VAL A 163 -4.65 21.38 40.13
C VAL A 163 -5.31 22.58 39.42
N LYS A 164 -4.78 23.80 39.58
CA LYS A 164 -5.40 25.01 39.02
C LYS A 164 -5.35 25.07 37.49
N THR A 165 -4.36 24.46 36.85
CA THR A 165 -4.25 24.44 35.38
C THR A 165 -5.28 23.51 34.74
N HIS A 166 -5.81 22.57 35.51
CA HIS A 166 -6.76 21.56 35.05
C HIS A 166 -8.21 21.85 35.46
N LEU A 167 -8.45 22.90 36.24
CA LEU A 167 -9.79 23.33 36.61
C LEU A 167 -10.34 24.34 35.59
N PRO A 168 -11.64 24.28 35.24
CA PRO A 168 -12.28 25.29 34.40
C PRO A 168 -12.13 26.70 34.97
N ALA A 169 -12.16 27.70 34.08
CA ALA A 169 -12.17 29.10 34.51
C ALA A 169 -13.36 29.35 35.46
N ASN A 170 -13.08 29.99 36.61
CA ASN A 170 -14.04 30.25 37.68
C ASN A 170 -14.63 29.00 38.35
N PHE A 171 -13.95 27.85 38.27
CA PHE A 171 -14.35 26.67 39.02
C PHE A 171 -14.38 26.98 40.52
N ASN A 172 -15.54 26.75 41.13
CA ASN A 172 -15.75 26.93 42.56
C ASN A 172 -16.41 25.64 43.10
N PRO A 173 -15.69 24.84 43.91
CA PRO A 173 -16.21 23.56 44.41
C PRO A 173 -17.35 23.74 45.42
N TYR A 174 -17.63 24.97 45.84
CA TYR A 174 -18.69 25.31 46.79
C TYR A 174 -19.99 25.76 46.12
N VAL A 175 -20.04 25.81 44.78
CA VAL A 175 -21.30 26.08 44.06
C VAL A 175 -22.26 24.92 44.31
N GLY A 176 -23.36 25.20 45.02
CA GLY A 176 -24.37 24.20 45.38
C GLY A 176 -24.25 23.65 46.81
N LEU A 177 -23.22 24.02 47.57
CA LEU A 177 -23.18 23.74 49.01
C LEU A 177 -24.07 24.74 49.75
N VAL A 178 -25.21 24.27 50.25
CA VAL A 178 -26.07 25.04 51.14
C VAL A 178 -25.37 25.12 52.49
N LYS A 179 -25.06 26.34 52.95
CA LYS A 179 -24.49 26.57 54.26
C LYS A 179 -25.54 26.26 55.33
N ASN A 180 -25.55 25.04 55.84
CA ASN A 180 -26.30 24.74 57.05
C ASN A 180 -25.48 25.30 58.22
N ASP A 181 -25.89 26.47 58.72
CA ASP A 181 -25.35 26.99 59.98
C ASP A 181 -25.74 26.02 61.10
N VAL A 182 -24.84 25.09 61.44
CA VAL A 182 -24.99 24.23 62.60
C VAL A 182 -24.81 25.11 63.83
N ILE A 183 -25.92 25.48 64.47
CA ILE A 183 -25.90 26.12 65.78
C ILE A 183 -25.47 25.07 66.79
N ILE A 184 -24.20 25.09 67.20
CA ILE A 184 -23.72 24.30 68.33
C ILE A 184 -24.03 25.10 69.59
N THR A 185 -25.16 24.83 70.23
CA THR A 185 -25.38 25.25 71.61
C THR A 185 -24.55 24.35 72.52
N SER A 186 -23.47 24.89 73.08
CA SER A 186 -22.79 24.25 74.21
C SER A 186 -23.77 24.11 75.37
N ILE A 187 -24.01 22.87 75.77
CA ILE A 187 -24.69 22.52 77.02
C ILE A 187 -23.65 22.68 78.13
N ASN A 188 -23.92 23.58 79.08
CA ASN A 188 -23.16 23.75 80.32
C ASN A 188 -23.28 22.53 81.24
#